data_AF-A0AAD5KAW5-F1
#
_entry.id   AF-A0AAD5KAW5-F1
#
_cell.length_a   1.000
_cell.length_b   1.000
_cell.length_c   1.000
_cell.angle_alpha   90.00
_cell.angle_beta   90.00
_cell.angle_gamma   90.00
#
_symmetry.space_group_name_H-M   'P 1'
#
loop_
_entity.id
_entity.type
_entity.pdbx_description
1 polymer ?
#
loop_
_entity_poly.entity_id
_entity_poly.type
_entity_poly.pdbx_seq_one_letter_code
_entity_poly.pdbx_strand_id
1 'polypeptide(L)'
;MNWDTSQWMPLIDDRCFLTWLVKIPSEQEQLRARQITSQQINKLEELWKENSEATLEDLEKPGVDDEPHPVLLRYEDAYQYQNILGPLVKMEADYDKKLKESQTCDDIIVRWDVGLNQKNIAWFYFPKLEMGEVKLAVGDELRLRYRGELHEPWEAVGHVIKIPNNVSDEVALELRRTDKVPVECTHNFSVDFVWKSTSFDRMQLAMKTFAVDETSVSGYIYHRLLGHDVEPQVLKTQMPKR
;
A
#
# COMPACT_ATOMS: atom_id res chain seq x y z
N MET A 1 -26.47 -38.08 11.58
CA MET A 1 -26.10 -36.84 12.28
C MET A 1 -26.60 -35.71 11.40
N ASN A 2 -27.81 -35.21 11.68
CA ASN A 2 -28.40 -34.13 10.88
C ASN A 2 -27.90 -32.81 11.45
N TRP A 3 -27.00 -32.15 10.73
CA TRP A 3 -26.58 -30.79 11.04
C TRP A 3 -27.72 -29.85 10.66
N ASP A 4 -28.29 -29.15 11.63
CA ASP A 4 -29.30 -28.13 11.40
C ASP A 4 -28.64 -26.78 11.18
N THR A 5 -28.54 -26.36 9.93
CA THR A 5 -27.92 -25.09 9.54
C THR A 5 -28.71 -23.86 10.02
N SER A 6 -29.96 -24.03 10.47
CA SER A 6 -30.75 -22.93 11.07
C SER A 6 -30.29 -22.55 12.47
N GLN A 7 -29.50 -23.41 13.13
CA GLN A 7 -28.95 -23.17 14.47
C GLN A 7 -27.52 -22.59 14.42
N TRP A 8 -27.04 -22.19 13.25
CA TRP A 8 -25.75 -21.53 13.13
C TRP A 8 -25.76 -20.17 13.85
N MET A 9 -24.71 -19.90 14.61
CA MET A 9 -24.52 -18.66 15.35
C MET A 9 -23.05 -18.20 15.23
N PRO A 10 -22.79 -16.89 15.01
CA PRO A 10 -21.42 -16.39 14.95
C PRO A 10 -20.74 -16.47 16.32
N LEU A 11 -19.42 -16.70 16.35
CA LEU A 11 -18.65 -16.72 17.60
C LEU A 11 -18.42 -15.31 18.19
N ILE A 12 -18.53 -14.28 17.35
CA ILE A 12 -18.43 -12.87 17.71
C ILE A 12 -19.81 -12.25 17.54
N ASP A 13 -20.32 -11.65 18.62
CA ASP A 13 -21.59 -10.94 18.66
C ASP A 13 -21.38 -9.62 19.42
N ASP A 14 -21.97 -8.52 18.92
CA ASP A 14 -21.77 -7.17 19.49
C ASP A 14 -20.31 -6.80 19.79
N ARG A 15 -19.39 -7.15 18.87
CA ARG A 15 -17.93 -6.87 18.95
C ARG A 15 -17.20 -7.56 20.11
N CYS A 16 -17.79 -8.57 20.74
CA CYS A 16 -17.10 -9.42 21.70
C CYS A 16 -17.43 -10.92 21.47
N PHE A 17 -16.74 -11.80 22.18
CA PHE A 17 -17.03 -13.24 22.11
C PHE A 17 -18.32 -13.58 22.87
N LEU A 18 -19.00 -14.64 22.43
CA LEU A 18 -20.14 -15.20 23.17
C LEU A 18 -19.75 -15.53 24.62
N THR A 19 -20.63 -15.18 25.56
CA THR A 19 -20.35 -15.23 27.01
C THR A 19 -20.12 -16.63 27.57
N TRP A 20 -20.66 -17.65 26.92
CA TRP A 20 -20.41 -19.06 27.26
C TRP A 20 -19.05 -19.55 26.79
N LEU A 21 -18.46 -18.89 25.77
CA LEU A 21 -17.12 -19.17 25.26
C LEU A 21 -16.06 -18.39 26.05
N VAL A 22 -16.28 -17.09 26.23
CA VAL A 22 -15.39 -16.21 27.01
C VAL A 22 -16.26 -15.37 27.95
N LYS A 23 -16.04 -15.50 29.26
CA LYS A 23 -16.79 -14.73 30.25
C LYS A 23 -16.43 -13.25 30.17
N ILE A 24 -17.44 -12.39 30.21
CA ILE A 24 -17.25 -10.95 30.34
C ILE A 24 -16.84 -10.65 31.80
N PRO A 25 -15.73 -9.94 32.05
CA PRO A 25 -15.34 -9.55 33.40
C PRO A 25 -16.44 -8.72 34.08
N SER A 26 -16.59 -8.89 35.39
CA SER A 26 -17.52 -8.10 36.20
C SER A 26 -17.14 -6.63 36.23
N GLU A 27 -18.09 -5.74 36.57
CA GLU A 27 -17.82 -4.30 36.70
C GLU A 27 -16.68 -3.99 37.67
N GLN A 28 -16.57 -4.74 38.77
CA GLN A 28 -15.48 -4.58 39.74
C GLN A 28 -14.12 -4.93 39.15
N GLU A 29 -14.04 -5.95 38.29
CA GLU A 29 -12.81 -6.34 37.61
C GLU A 29 -12.44 -5.30 36.54
N GLN A 30 -13.43 -4.80 35.78
CA GLN A 30 -13.21 -3.75 34.78
C GLN A 30 -12.73 -2.44 35.41
N LEU A 31 -13.27 -2.05 36.57
CA LEU A 31 -12.85 -0.85 37.31
C LEU A 31 -11.45 -0.98 37.91
N ARG A 32 -11.02 -2.19 38.24
CA ARG A 32 -9.66 -2.47 38.74
C ARG A 32 -8.63 -2.58 37.62
N ALA A 33 -9.06 -2.83 36.40
CA ALA A 33 -8.17 -2.91 35.25
C ALA A 33 -7.57 -1.53 34.92
N ARG A 34 -6.44 -1.53 34.20
CA ARG A 34 -5.86 -0.30 33.66
C ARG A 34 -6.85 0.31 32.67
N GLN A 35 -7.25 1.55 32.92
CA GLN A 35 -8.16 2.27 32.04
C GLN A 35 -7.38 2.71 30.80
N ILE A 36 -7.66 2.05 29.68
CA ILE A 36 -7.02 2.31 28.39
C ILE A 36 -8.08 2.90 27.43
N THR A 37 -7.74 4.00 26.77
CA THR A 37 -8.64 4.63 25.79
C THR A 37 -8.51 3.98 24.42
N SER A 38 -9.52 4.13 23.56
CA SER A 38 -9.45 3.65 22.17
C SER A 38 -8.27 4.26 21.39
N GLN A 39 -7.89 5.50 21.67
CA GLN A 39 -6.71 6.14 21.07
C GLN A 39 -5.41 5.47 21.51
N GLN A 40 -5.28 5.14 22.80
CA GLN A 40 -4.11 4.43 23.33
C GLN A 40 -4.01 3.01 22.76
N ILE A 41 -5.14 2.31 22.60
CA ILE A 41 -5.18 0.99 21.92
C ILE A 41 -4.62 1.11 20.51
N ASN A 42 -5.12 2.07 19.72
CA ASN A 42 -4.69 2.25 18.33
C ASN A 42 -3.19 2.53 18.21
N LYS A 43 -2.65 3.42 19.04
CA LYS A 43 -1.22 3.75 19.02
C LYS A 43 -0.36 2.56 19.46
N LEU A 44 -0.80 1.79 20.45
CA LEU A 44 -0.06 0.60 20.92
C LEU A 44 -0.05 -0.51 19.86
N GLU A 45 -1.20 -0.78 19.23
CA GLU A 45 -1.31 -1.72 18.10
C GLU A 45 -0.41 -1.31 16.92
N GLU A 46 -0.24 0.00 16.70
CA GLU A 46 0.67 0.50 15.68
C GLU A 46 2.15 0.26 16.04
N LEU A 47 2.55 0.54 17.29
CA LEU A 47 3.90 0.24 17.77
C LEU A 47 4.22 -1.26 17.72
N TRP A 48 3.25 -2.12 18.02
CA TRP A 48 3.43 -3.58 17.96
C TRP A 48 3.71 -4.13 16.57
N LYS A 49 3.42 -3.38 15.50
CA LYS A 49 3.81 -3.78 14.14
C LYS A 49 5.33 -3.81 13.94
N GLU A 50 6.09 -3.07 14.75
CA GLU A 50 7.54 -2.96 14.65
C GLU A 50 8.26 -3.50 15.89
N ASN A 51 7.64 -3.40 17.06
CA ASN A 51 8.17 -3.89 18.32
C ASN A 51 7.09 -4.58 19.14
N SER A 52 7.04 -5.92 19.12
CA SER A 52 6.05 -6.72 19.84
C SER A 52 6.08 -6.58 21.36
N GLU A 53 7.19 -6.07 21.92
CA GLU A 53 7.38 -5.90 23.37
C GLU A 53 7.00 -4.47 23.84
N ALA A 54 6.46 -3.63 22.96
CA ALA A 54 6.05 -2.27 23.31
C ALA A 54 4.95 -2.29 24.40
N THR A 55 5.02 -1.31 25.29
CA THR A 55 4.07 -1.14 26.39
C THR A 55 3.42 0.24 26.31
N LEU A 56 2.38 0.46 27.12
CA LEU A 56 1.73 1.78 27.19
C LEU A 56 2.66 2.91 27.67
N GLU A 57 3.75 2.59 28.37
CA GLU A 57 4.76 3.59 28.79
C GLU A 57 5.58 4.09 27.59
N ASP A 58 5.71 3.28 26.54
CA ASP A 58 6.39 3.68 25.31
C ASP A 58 5.61 4.72 24.53
N LEU A 59 4.29 4.85 24.75
CA LEU A 59 3.46 5.90 24.18
C LEU A 59 3.78 7.29 24.74
N GLU A 60 4.37 7.37 25.93
CA GLU A 60 4.70 8.63 26.61
C GLU A 60 6.09 9.16 26.22
N LYS A 61 6.84 8.43 25.38
CA LYS A 61 8.16 8.85 24.92
C LYS A 61 8.05 10.05 23.96
N PRO A 62 8.90 11.08 24.12
CA PRO A 62 8.92 12.22 23.18
C PRO A 62 9.20 11.75 21.75
N GLY A 63 8.37 12.19 20.79
CA GLY A 63 8.48 11.83 19.37
C GLY A 63 7.49 10.75 18.87
N VAL A 64 6.69 10.16 19.76
CA VAL A 64 5.60 9.21 19.40
C VAL A 64 4.32 9.94 18.96
N ASP A 65 4.28 11.28 19.08
CA ASP A 65 3.08 12.10 18.96
C ASP A 65 3.18 13.23 17.92
N ASP A 66 4.00 13.07 16.88
CA ASP A 66 3.94 13.96 15.72
C ASP A 66 2.77 13.57 14.81
N GLU A 67 1.54 13.74 15.31
CA GLU A 67 0.37 13.77 14.43
C GLU A 67 0.58 14.88 13.39
N PRO A 68 0.38 14.59 12.10
CA PRO A 68 0.61 15.57 11.05
C PRO A 68 -0.32 16.77 11.21
N HIS A 69 0.18 17.95 10.84
CA HIS A 69 -0.64 19.16 10.83
C HIS A 69 -1.82 19.01 9.86
N PRO A 70 -3.02 19.48 10.22
CA PRO A 70 -4.17 19.43 9.33
C PRO A 70 -3.96 20.33 8.11
N VAL A 71 -4.57 19.93 6.98
CA VAL A 71 -4.58 20.75 5.77
C VAL A 71 -5.37 22.04 5.97
N LEU A 72 -4.90 23.12 5.35
CA LEU A 72 -5.47 24.46 5.51
C LEU A 72 -6.20 24.91 4.23
N LEU A 73 -7.18 25.81 4.38
CA LEU A 73 -7.83 26.50 3.26
C LEU A 73 -6.95 27.62 2.70
N ARG A 74 -6.07 28.18 3.53
CA ARG A 74 -5.13 29.25 3.18
C ARG A 74 -3.79 28.96 3.84
N TYR A 75 -2.72 29.11 3.06
CA TYR A 75 -1.34 28.94 3.49
C TYR A 75 -0.66 30.32 3.45
N GLU A 76 0.34 30.54 4.30
CA GLU A 76 1.14 31.77 4.33
C GLU A 76 2.07 31.86 3.12
N ASP A 77 2.74 30.75 2.81
CA ASP A 77 3.66 30.60 1.70
C ASP A 77 3.74 29.13 1.25
N ALA A 78 4.51 28.88 0.19
CA ALA A 78 4.73 27.53 -0.32
C ALA A 78 5.61 26.65 0.60
N TYR A 79 6.38 27.23 1.52
CA TYR A 79 7.12 26.46 2.52
C TYR A 79 6.17 25.85 3.55
N GLN A 80 5.19 26.62 4.03
CA GLN A 80 4.14 26.11 4.91
C GLN A 80 3.32 25.03 4.21
N TYR A 81 2.97 25.22 2.94
CA TYR A 81 2.28 24.21 2.14
C TYR A 81 3.07 22.89 2.08
N GLN A 82 4.38 22.96 1.77
CA GLN A 82 5.26 21.80 1.75
C GLN A 82 5.40 21.14 3.13
N ASN A 83 5.54 21.91 4.20
CA ASN A 83 5.71 21.40 5.56
C ASN A 83 4.47 20.65 6.06
N ILE A 84 3.27 21.02 5.58
CA ILE A 84 2.01 20.35 5.94
C ILE A 84 1.77 19.13 5.03
N LEU A 85 1.86 19.27 3.70
CA LEU A 85 1.56 18.15 2.79
C LEU A 85 2.69 17.13 2.65
N GLY A 86 3.94 17.53 2.84
CA GLY A 86 5.11 16.66 2.74
C GLY A 86 5.02 15.42 3.65
N PRO A 87 4.76 15.59 4.96
CA PRO A 87 4.53 14.47 5.87
C PRO A 87 3.35 13.58 5.47
N LEU A 88 2.24 14.17 5.00
CA LEU A 88 1.05 13.42 4.54
C LEU A 88 1.38 12.50 3.37
N VAL A 89 2.07 13.02 2.35
CA VAL A 89 2.53 12.21 1.20
C VAL A 89 3.50 11.11 1.63
N LYS A 90 4.35 11.38 2.63
CA LYS A 90 5.27 10.37 3.16
C LYS A 90 4.53 9.25 3.88
N MET A 91 3.57 9.56 4.75
CA MET A 91 2.79 8.53 5.43
C MET A 91 2.00 7.66 4.45
N GLU A 92 1.41 8.26 3.41
CA GLU A 92 0.75 7.49 2.35
C GLU A 92 1.76 6.59 1.60
N ALA A 93 2.95 7.09 1.31
CA ALA A 93 4.01 6.30 0.66
C ALA A 93 4.46 5.11 1.52
N ASP A 94 4.68 5.34 2.81
CA ASP A 94 5.09 4.31 3.77
C ASP A 94 3.97 3.27 3.97
N TYR A 95 2.72 3.72 4.02
CA TYR A 95 1.54 2.84 4.08
C TYR A 95 1.40 1.99 2.81
N ASP A 96 1.45 2.60 1.62
CA ASP A 96 1.35 1.91 0.34
C ASP A 96 2.49 0.90 0.16
N LYS A 97 3.71 1.26 0.57
CA LYS A 97 4.86 0.35 0.57
C LYS A 97 4.61 -0.87 1.43
N LYS A 98 4.18 -0.68 2.67
CA LYS A 98 3.90 -1.77 3.61
C LYS A 98 2.77 -2.67 3.11
N LEU A 99 1.71 -2.06 2.56
CA LEU A 99 0.60 -2.78 1.96
C LEU A 99 1.08 -3.65 0.79
N LYS A 100 1.84 -3.09 -0.15
CA LYS A 100 2.37 -3.83 -1.32
C LYS A 100 3.32 -4.94 -0.92
N GLU A 101 4.24 -4.69 0.02
CA GLU A 101 5.21 -5.69 0.49
C GLU A 101 4.52 -6.84 1.26
N SER A 102 3.38 -6.59 1.92
CA SER A 102 2.59 -7.62 2.59
C SER A 102 1.85 -8.59 1.64
N GLN A 103 1.74 -8.26 0.35
CA GLN A 103 0.99 -9.02 -0.64
C GLN A 103 1.80 -10.18 -1.28
N THR A 104 2.89 -10.60 -0.64
CA THR A 104 3.66 -11.80 -1.04
C THR A 104 2.73 -13.00 -1.17
N CYS A 105 2.88 -13.76 -2.25
CA CYS A 105 2.15 -15.01 -2.48
C CYS A 105 3.15 -16.15 -2.65
N ASP A 106 3.09 -17.12 -1.75
CA ASP A 106 3.93 -18.31 -1.79
C ASP A 106 3.25 -19.46 -2.55
N ASP A 107 3.96 -20.57 -2.71
CA ASP A 107 3.48 -21.80 -3.35
C ASP A 107 2.94 -21.63 -4.77
N ILE A 108 3.52 -20.69 -5.51
CA ILE A 108 3.19 -20.43 -6.91
C ILE A 108 3.74 -21.56 -7.79
N ILE A 109 2.87 -22.09 -8.64
CA ILE A 109 3.22 -23.07 -9.66
C ILE A 109 3.41 -22.33 -10.98
N VAL A 110 4.62 -22.44 -11.54
CA VAL A 110 5.03 -21.74 -12.75
C VAL A 110 5.11 -22.72 -13.93
N ARG A 111 4.50 -22.31 -15.05
CA ARG A 111 4.71 -22.87 -16.38
C ARG A 111 5.57 -21.92 -17.19
N TRP A 112 6.70 -22.40 -17.67
CA TRP A 112 7.64 -21.60 -18.46
C TRP A 112 7.30 -21.59 -19.95
N ASP A 113 7.59 -20.48 -20.60
CA ASP A 113 7.53 -20.32 -22.05
C ASP A 113 8.59 -19.31 -22.51
N VAL A 114 8.86 -19.26 -23.81
CA VAL A 114 9.78 -18.29 -24.43
C VAL A 114 9.00 -17.47 -25.45
N GLY A 115 8.91 -16.16 -25.20
CA GLY A 115 8.27 -15.23 -26.14
C GLY A 115 9.02 -15.14 -27.47
N LEU A 116 8.34 -14.66 -28.52
CA LEU A 116 8.95 -14.43 -29.83
C LEU A 116 10.14 -13.44 -29.77
N ASN A 117 10.17 -12.58 -28.76
CA ASN A 117 11.26 -11.66 -28.44
C ASN A 117 12.44 -12.32 -27.69
N GLN A 118 12.46 -13.65 -27.57
CA GLN A 118 13.49 -14.46 -26.90
C GLN A 118 13.59 -14.21 -25.38
N LYS A 119 12.53 -13.68 -24.76
CA LYS A 119 12.46 -13.55 -23.30
C LYS A 119 11.69 -14.68 -22.67
N ASN A 120 12.12 -15.07 -21.46
CA ASN A 120 11.41 -16.05 -20.65
C ASN A 120 10.12 -15.45 -20.08
N ILE A 121 9.03 -16.22 -20.17
CA ILE A 121 7.72 -15.88 -19.67
C ILE A 121 7.34 -16.92 -18.61
N ALA A 122 7.00 -16.44 -17.42
CA ALA A 122 6.42 -17.27 -16.36
C ALA A 122 4.90 -17.13 -16.38
N TRP A 123 4.20 -18.25 -16.55
CA TRP A 123 2.74 -18.34 -16.47
C TRP A 123 2.35 -18.96 -15.13
N PHE A 124 1.41 -18.36 -14.42
CA PHE A 124 0.96 -18.88 -13.13
C PHE A 124 -0.46 -18.41 -12.79
N TYR A 125 -1.14 -19.17 -11.93
CA TYR A 125 -2.38 -18.75 -11.29
C TYR A 125 -2.07 -17.85 -10.11
N PHE A 126 -2.92 -16.87 -9.86
CA PHE A 126 -2.69 -15.88 -8.80
C PHE A 126 -3.90 -15.80 -7.86
N PRO A 127 -3.97 -16.66 -6.82
CA PRO A 127 -5.17 -16.82 -6.00
C PRO A 127 -5.69 -15.53 -5.35
N LYS A 128 -4.78 -14.67 -4.86
CA LYS A 128 -5.16 -13.39 -4.24
C LYS A 128 -5.82 -12.41 -5.22
N LEU A 129 -5.56 -12.55 -6.53
CA LEU A 129 -6.23 -11.77 -7.56
C LEU A 129 -7.67 -12.26 -7.79
N GLU A 130 -7.89 -13.58 -7.79
CA GLU A 130 -9.24 -14.18 -7.91
C GLU A 130 -10.13 -13.84 -6.72
N MET A 131 -9.55 -13.78 -5.51
CA MET A 131 -10.25 -13.39 -4.29
C MET A 131 -10.50 -11.88 -4.18
N GLY A 132 -9.98 -11.08 -5.12
CA GLY A 132 -10.11 -9.61 -5.11
C GLY A 132 -9.30 -8.90 -4.02
N GLU A 133 -8.37 -9.61 -3.37
CA GLU A 133 -7.49 -9.06 -2.33
C GLU A 133 -6.43 -8.14 -2.92
N VAL A 134 -6.07 -8.36 -4.19
CA VAL A 134 -5.07 -7.55 -4.89
C VAL A 134 -5.56 -7.11 -6.27
N LYS A 135 -5.11 -5.93 -6.69
CA LYS A 135 -5.31 -5.41 -8.05
C LYS A 135 -4.03 -5.56 -8.84
N LEU A 136 -4.14 -6.13 -10.04
CA LEU A 136 -3.04 -6.34 -10.97
C LEU A 136 -3.40 -5.77 -12.35
N ALA A 137 -2.49 -5.03 -12.95
CA ALA A 137 -2.62 -4.47 -14.29
C ALA A 137 -1.48 -4.92 -15.21
N VAL A 138 -1.72 -4.86 -16.52
CA VAL A 138 -0.65 -5.04 -17.52
C VAL A 138 0.37 -3.91 -17.36
N GLY A 139 1.65 -4.28 -17.30
CA GLY A 139 2.76 -3.38 -17.04
C GLY A 139 3.18 -3.31 -15.57
N ASP A 140 2.41 -3.89 -14.64
CA ASP A 140 2.83 -3.99 -13.24
C ASP A 140 4.10 -4.83 -13.12
N GLU A 141 4.96 -4.44 -12.18
CA GLU A 141 6.24 -5.08 -11.95
C GLU A 141 6.11 -6.06 -10.78
N LEU A 142 6.42 -7.33 -11.04
CA LEU A 142 6.42 -8.39 -10.04
C LEU A 142 7.82 -8.99 -9.92
N ARG A 143 8.14 -9.44 -8.71
CA ARG A 143 9.34 -10.23 -8.44
C ARG A 143 8.95 -11.68 -8.26
N LEU A 144 9.50 -12.54 -9.10
CA LEU A 144 9.37 -13.99 -8.98
C LEU A 144 10.60 -14.52 -8.26
N ARG A 145 10.42 -15.29 -7.20
CA ARG A 145 11.48 -15.90 -6.40
C ARG A 145 11.33 -17.41 -6.39
N TYR A 146 12.43 -18.13 -6.45
CA TYR A 146 12.50 -19.56 -6.26
C TYR A 146 13.23 -19.87 -4.96
N ARG A 147 12.60 -20.67 -4.09
CA ARG A 147 13.18 -21.11 -2.80
C ARG A 147 13.08 -22.62 -2.59
N GLY A 148 12.90 -23.39 -3.66
CA GLY A 148 12.90 -24.84 -3.59
C GLY A 148 14.32 -25.44 -3.51
N GLU A 149 14.39 -26.76 -3.46
CA GLU A 149 15.65 -27.50 -3.27
C GLU A 149 16.32 -27.95 -4.59
N LEU A 150 15.63 -27.80 -5.73
CA LEU A 150 16.06 -28.36 -7.02
C LEU A 150 16.98 -27.41 -7.82
N HIS A 151 17.11 -26.16 -7.38
CA HIS A 151 17.95 -25.15 -8.00
C HIS A 151 18.48 -24.19 -6.92
N GLU A 152 19.59 -23.51 -7.19
CA GLU A 152 20.09 -22.44 -6.31
C GLU A 152 19.00 -21.36 -6.10
N PRO A 153 18.94 -20.71 -4.92
CA PRO A 153 18.03 -19.60 -4.69
C PRO A 153 18.13 -18.56 -5.80
N TRP A 154 16.98 -18.24 -6.39
CA TRP A 154 16.91 -17.40 -7.57
C TRP A 154 15.79 -16.37 -7.43
N GLU A 155 16.01 -15.17 -7.94
CA GLU A 155 14.97 -14.17 -8.07
C GLU A 155 15.15 -13.35 -9.35
N ALA A 156 14.04 -12.98 -9.98
CA ALA A 156 14.05 -12.00 -11.05
C ALA A 156 12.78 -11.15 -11.04
N VAL A 157 12.94 -9.95 -11.58
CA VAL A 157 11.86 -9.01 -11.80
C VAL A 157 11.34 -9.15 -13.23
N GLY A 158 10.02 -9.08 -13.40
CA GLY A 158 9.35 -9.07 -14.69
C GLY A 158 8.19 -8.08 -14.73
N HIS A 159 7.61 -7.92 -15.92
CA HIS A 159 6.40 -7.11 -16.13
C HIS A 159 5.24 -8.00 -16.54
N VAL A 160 4.07 -7.72 -15.98
CA VAL A 160 2.83 -8.42 -16.35
C VAL A 160 2.48 -8.06 -17.79
N ILE A 161 2.39 -9.08 -18.64
CA ILE A 161 1.98 -8.92 -20.05
C ILE A 161 0.57 -9.45 -20.31
N LYS A 162 0.03 -10.26 -19.39
CA LYS A 162 -1.36 -10.76 -19.44
C LYS A 162 -1.90 -10.91 -18.02
N ILE A 163 -3.17 -10.53 -17.85
CA ILE A 163 -3.98 -10.79 -16.65
C ILE A 163 -5.06 -11.85 -16.94
N PRO A 164 -5.68 -12.45 -15.91
CA PRO A 164 -6.81 -13.36 -16.09
C PRO A 164 -7.93 -12.73 -16.92
N ASN A 165 -8.51 -13.51 -17.83
CA ASN A 165 -9.63 -13.09 -18.68
C ASN A 165 -10.48 -14.29 -19.06
N ASN A 166 -11.49 -14.08 -19.92
CA ASN A 166 -12.40 -15.13 -20.38
C ASN A 166 -11.77 -16.27 -21.20
N VAL A 167 -10.47 -16.20 -21.51
CA VAL A 167 -9.74 -17.23 -22.27
C VAL A 167 -8.81 -18.04 -21.36
N SER A 168 -8.25 -17.42 -20.33
CA SER A 168 -7.27 -18.04 -19.43
C SER A 168 -7.20 -17.28 -18.12
N ASP A 169 -7.23 -18.02 -17.01
CA ASP A 169 -7.10 -17.50 -15.65
C ASP A 169 -5.62 -17.32 -15.21
N GLU A 170 -4.67 -17.58 -16.11
CA GLU A 170 -3.24 -17.40 -15.83
C GLU A 170 -2.81 -15.94 -16.01
N VAL A 171 -1.95 -15.48 -15.09
CA VAL A 171 -1.09 -14.30 -15.24
C VAL A 171 0.14 -14.70 -16.05
N ALA A 172 0.58 -13.83 -16.96
CA ALA A 172 1.85 -13.98 -17.67
C ALA A 172 2.82 -12.86 -17.28
N LEU A 173 4.01 -13.26 -16.81
CA LEU A 173 5.08 -12.37 -16.38
C LEU A 173 6.27 -12.51 -17.34
N GLU A 174 6.58 -11.45 -18.09
CA GLU A 174 7.78 -11.40 -18.93
C GLU A 174 8.98 -10.97 -18.08
N LEU A 175 9.98 -11.85 -17.93
CA LEU A 175 11.16 -11.55 -17.13
C LEU A 175 12.09 -10.54 -17.82
N ARG A 176 12.66 -9.63 -17.02
CA ARG A 176 13.60 -8.61 -17.53
C ARG A 176 15.00 -9.20 -17.79
N ARG A 177 15.42 -10.14 -16.95
CA ARG A 177 16.71 -10.86 -17.07
C ARG A 177 16.43 -12.32 -17.33
N THR A 178 17.27 -12.93 -18.16
CA THR A 178 17.16 -14.35 -18.55
C THR A 178 18.29 -15.20 -17.96
N ASP A 179 19.08 -14.64 -17.04
CA ASP A 179 20.23 -15.32 -16.45
C ASP A 179 19.76 -16.41 -15.48
N LYS A 180 20.16 -17.66 -15.74
CA LYS A 180 19.93 -18.83 -14.87
C LYS A 180 18.47 -18.98 -14.43
N VAL A 181 17.53 -18.73 -15.34
CA VAL A 181 16.11 -18.95 -15.05
C VAL A 181 15.89 -20.45 -14.81
N PRO A 182 15.31 -20.86 -13.66
CA PRO A 182 15.12 -22.27 -13.31
C PRO A 182 13.94 -22.86 -14.07
N VAL A 183 14.08 -23.00 -15.40
CA VAL A 183 13.00 -23.43 -16.31
C VAL A 183 12.58 -24.89 -16.11
N GLU A 184 13.44 -25.69 -15.51
CA GLU A 184 13.17 -27.07 -15.06
C GLU A 184 12.35 -27.14 -13.77
N CYS A 185 12.29 -26.06 -12.99
CA CYS A 185 11.53 -25.98 -11.77
C CYS A 185 10.14 -25.40 -12.01
N THR A 186 9.11 -26.04 -11.45
CA THR A 186 7.71 -25.62 -11.62
C THR A 186 6.99 -25.27 -10.32
N HIS A 187 7.50 -25.70 -9.16
CA HIS A 187 6.88 -25.48 -7.85
C HIS A 187 7.80 -24.68 -6.93
N ASN A 188 7.30 -24.27 -5.76
CA ASN A 188 8.04 -23.53 -4.72
C ASN A 188 8.54 -22.15 -5.19
N PHE A 189 7.75 -21.50 -6.05
CA PHE A 189 7.95 -20.10 -6.35
C PHE A 189 7.13 -19.23 -5.40
N SER A 190 7.59 -18.01 -5.19
CA SER A 190 6.79 -16.94 -4.61
C SER A 190 6.82 -15.70 -5.49
N VAL A 191 5.75 -14.92 -5.43
CA VAL A 191 5.55 -13.69 -6.20
C VAL A 191 5.34 -12.54 -5.24
N ASP A 192 6.14 -11.49 -5.40
CA ASP A 192 6.02 -10.24 -4.66
C ASP A 192 5.63 -9.09 -5.59
N PHE A 193 4.84 -8.17 -5.08
CA PHE A 193 4.63 -6.88 -5.73
C PHE A 193 5.85 -5.99 -5.52
N VAL A 194 6.39 -5.45 -6.61
CA VAL A 194 7.47 -4.47 -6.51
C VAL A 194 6.86 -3.10 -6.28
N TRP A 195 7.00 -2.59 -5.04
CA TRP A 195 6.63 -1.22 -4.74
C TRP A 195 7.56 -0.22 -5.43
N LYS A 196 6.99 0.86 -5.96
CA LYS A 196 7.74 1.94 -6.64
C LYS A 196 7.39 3.28 -6.01
N SER A 197 8.39 3.96 -5.45
CA SER A 197 8.26 5.29 -4.86
C SER A 197 7.99 6.41 -5.87
N THR A 198 8.08 6.13 -7.19
CA THR A 198 8.18 7.16 -8.24
C THR A 198 7.07 8.21 -8.21
N SER A 199 5.82 7.83 -7.92
CA SER A 199 4.71 8.79 -7.80
C SER A 199 4.92 9.72 -6.60
N PHE A 200 5.25 9.17 -5.44
CA PHE A 200 5.50 9.90 -4.20
C PHE A 200 6.74 10.79 -4.30
N ASP A 201 7.83 10.29 -4.89
CA ASP A 201 9.05 11.07 -5.14
C ASP A 201 8.76 12.28 -6.03
N ARG A 202 7.94 12.11 -7.08
CA ARG A 202 7.50 13.21 -7.95
C ARG A 202 6.63 14.21 -7.21
N MET A 203 5.74 13.76 -6.33
CA MET A 203 4.93 14.65 -5.50
C MET A 203 5.80 15.47 -4.55
N GLN A 204 6.73 14.82 -3.83
CA GLN A 204 7.67 15.50 -2.93
C GLN A 204 8.56 16.49 -3.69
N LEU A 205 9.07 16.10 -4.86
CA LEU A 205 9.87 16.98 -5.71
C LEU A 205 9.05 18.19 -6.18
N ALA A 206 7.80 17.99 -6.61
CA ALA A 206 6.94 19.07 -7.06
C ALA A 206 6.65 20.08 -5.94
N MET A 207 6.40 19.62 -4.71
CA MET A 207 6.21 20.51 -3.55
C MET A 207 7.49 21.29 -3.22
N LYS A 208 8.65 20.63 -3.27
CA LYS A 208 9.95 21.30 -3.08
C LYS A 208 10.19 22.35 -4.17
N THR A 209 9.93 22.03 -5.43
CA THR A 209 10.05 22.99 -6.54
C THR A 209 9.09 24.16 -6.36
N PHE A 210 7.84 23.92 -5.97
CA PHE A 210 6.86 24.97 -5.68
C PHE A 210 7.31 25.92 -4.56
N ALA A 211 8.01 25.41 -3.54
CA ALA A 211 8.53 26.20 -2.43
C ALA A 211 9.81 26.99 -2.75
N VAL A 212 10.71 26.40 -3.55
CA VAL A 212 12.08 26.93 -3.73
C VAL A 212 12.27 27.66 -5.06
N ASP A 213 11.52 27.29 -6.10
CA ASP A 213 11.63 27.88 -7.44
C ASP A 213 10.46 28.81 -7.73
N GLU A 214 10.70 30.12 -7.58
CA GLU A 214 9.74 31.19 -7.86
C GLU A 214 9.28 31.24 -9.32
N THR A 215 9.99 30.58 -10.24
CA THR A 215 9.63 30.53 -11.67
C THR A 215 8.82 29.29 -12.05
N SER A 216 8.60 28.37 -11.11
CA SER A 216 7.86 27.12 -11.34
C SER A 216 6.37 27.33 -11.70
N VAL A 217 5.77 28.44 -11.22
CA VAL A 217 4.42 28.88 -11.56
C VAL A 217 4.38 30.41 -11.68
N SER A 218 3.35 30.94 -12.34
CA SER A 218 3.14 32.39 -12.36
C SER A 218 2.70 32.90 -10.98
N GLY A 219 3.03 34.15 -10.63
CA GLY A 219 2.64 34.76 -9.35
C GLY A 219 1.12 34.76 -9.11
N TYR A 220 0.31 34.89 -10.16
CA TYR A 220 -1.14 34.76 -10.05
C TYR A 220 -1.56 33.36 -9.61
N ILE A 221 -1.00 32.31 -10.23
CA ILE A 221 -1.30 30.90 -9.87
C ILE A 221 -0.78 30.59 -8.47
N TYR A 222 0.43 31.05 -8.11
CA TYR A 222 1.02 30.88 -6.77
C TYR A 222 0.04 31.34 -5.68
N HIS A 223 -0.41 32.59 -5.76
CA HIS A 223 -1.33 33.15 -4.77
C HIS A 223 -2.72 32.50 -4.78
N ARG A 224 -3.24 32.12 -5.95
CA ARG A 224 -4.52 31.39 -6.03
C ARG A 224 -4.45 30.01 -5.38
N LEU A 225 -3.36 29.26 -5.58
CA LEU A 225 -3.16 27.94 -4.99
C LEU A 225 -3.04 27.99 -3.46
N LEU A 226 -2.40 29.04 -2.92
CA LEU A 226 -2.27 29.23 -1.47
C LEU A 226 -3.52 29.82 -0.80
N GLY A 227 -4.58 30.10 -1.56
CA GLY A 227 -5.82 30.68 -1.01
C GLY A 227 -5.72 32.17 -0.68
N HIS A 228 -4.80 32.90 -1.32
CA HIS A 228 -4.69 34.35 -1.18
C HIS A 228 -5.72 35.07 -2.03
N ASP A 229 -6.13 36.26 -1.57
CA ASP A 229 -6.99 37.15 -2.32
C ASP A 229 -6.17 37.85 -3.42
N VAL A 230 -6.49 37.54 -4.67
CA VAL A 230 -5.90 38.19 -5.85
C VAL A 230 -6.98 38.54 -6.85
N GLU A 231 -6.84 39.71 -7.46
CA GLU A 231 -7.79 40.20 -8.47
C GLU A 231 -7.80 39.27 -9.69
N PRO A 232 -8.98 38.89 -10.22
CA PRO A 232 -9.08 38.07 -11.41
C PRO A 232 -8.34 38.69 -12.61
N GLN A 233 -7.44 37.93 -13.22
CA GLN A 233 -6.72 38.34 -14.42
C GLN A 233 -7.40 37.79 -15.68
N VAL A 234 -7.59 38.63 -16.69
CA VAL A 234 -8.10 38.23 -18.00
C VAL A 234 -6.94 38.06 -18.97
N LEU A 235 -6.81 36.85 -19.53
CA LEU A 235 -5.82 36.58 -20.56
C LEU A 235 -6.22 37.26 -21.87
N LYS A 236 -5.36 38.13 -22.39
CA LYS A 236 -5.53 38.73 -23.71
C LYS A 236 -5.26 37.65 -24.76
N THR A 237 -6.32 37.10 -25.34
CA THR A 237 -6.24 36.08 -26.40
C THR A 237 -7.14 36.48 -27.57
N GLN A 238 -6.72 36.13 -28.80
CA GLN A 238 -7.62 36.22 -29.95
C GLN A 238 -8.56 35.02 -29.93
N MET A 239 -9.85 35.28 -29.77
CA MET A 239 -10.86 34.23 -29.87
C MET A 239 -10.92 33.69 -31.31
N PRO A 240 -11.14 32.38 -31.51
CA PRO A 240 -11.32 31.83 -32.84
C PRO A 240 -12.48 32.51 -33.54
N LYS A 241 -12.33 32.76 -34.85
CA LYS A 241 -13.41 33.32 -35.68
C LYS A 241 -14.57 32.32 -35.70
N ARG A 242 -15.79 32.82 -35.49
CA ARG A 242 -17.01 32.03 -35.65
C ARG A 242 -17.20 31.58 -37.09
#